data_AF-A0AB73TKA2-F1
#
_entry.id   AF-A0AB73TKA2-F1
#
_cell.length_a   1.000
_cell.length_b   1.000
_cell.length_c   1.000
_cell.angle_alpha   90.00
_cell.angle_beta   90.00
_cell.angle_gamma   90.00
#
_symmetry.space_group_name_H-M   'P 1'
#
loop_
_entity.id
_entity.type
_entity.pdbx_description
1 polymer ?
#
loop_
_entity_poly.entity_id
_entity_poly.type
_entity_poly.pdbx_seq_one_letter_code
_entity_poly.pdbx_strand_id
1 'polypeptide(L)'
;MSIITSNKLTEYDEFAIKHWGEGGNDNGTITGEWTNPFPGSSLDKSSFSGGQLFGTNPGGEFRPNGFHDGLDFGSVDHPGSEIHAVHGGKVVYVGNPGISGLGACVIVINYDGLNMVYQEFANSTGNSRVKVGDQVKVGQVIGIRDTAHLHLGFTRMDWRQAQGHAFTDDGTWIDPLP
;
A
#
# COMPACT_ATOMS: atom_id res chain seq x y z
N MET A 1 5.44 -34.91 11.97
CA MET A 1 6.40 -33.81 12.17
C MET A 1 6.01 -32.73 11.17
N SER A 2 5.35 -31.67 11.65
CA SER A 2 4.99 -30.52 10.80
C SER A 2 6.24 -29.72 10.50
N ILE A 3 6.50 -29.51 9.21
CA ILE A 3 7.55 -28.61 8.74
C ILE A 3 6.95 -27.21 8.81
N ILE A 4 7.37 -26.43 9.81
CA ILE A 4 7.18 -24.99 9.83
C ILE A 4 8.09 -24.45 8.73
N THR A 5 7.52 -24.13 7.57
CA THR A 5 8.21 -23.33 6.55
C THR A 5 8.28 -21.91 7.10
N SER A 6 9.43 -21.56 7.69
CA SER A 6 9.75 -20.18 7.97
C SER A 6 9.73 -19.41 6.65
N ASN A 7 8.80 -18.47 6.49
CA ASN A 7 8.88 -17.46 5.45
C ASN A 7 10.18 -16.69 5.66
N LYS A 8 11.23 -17.10 4.94
CA LYS A 8 12.49 -16.39 4.90
C LYS A 8 12.20 -15.08 4.17
N LEU A 9 12.25 -13.98 4.92
CA LEU A 9 12.32 -12.63 4.39
C LEU A 9 13.34 -12.64 3.23
N THR A 10 12.91 -12.14 2.09
CA THR A 10 13.78 -12.06 0.92
C THR A 10 14.72 -10.86 1.10
N GLU A 11 15.90 -10.90 0.49
CA GLU A 11 16.92 -9.83 0.51
C GLU A 11 16.38 -8.44 0.08
N TYR A 12 15.17 -8.40 -0.50
CA TYR A 12 14.44 -7.19 -0.88
C TYR A 12 13.59 -6.54 0.24
N ASP A 13 13.20 -7.30 1.26
CA ASP A 13 12.43 -6.77 2.39
C ASP A 13 13.30 -5.81 3.22
N GLU A 14 14.60 -6.10 3.36
CA GLU A 14 15.59 -5.15 3.93
C GLU A 14 15.91 -3.97 2.99
N PHE A 15 15.66 -4.10 1.67
CA PHE A 15 15.99 -3.07 0.68
C PHE A 15 14.95 -1.94 0.62
N ALA A 16 13.66 -2.26 0.65
CA ALA A 16 12.59 -1.26 0.69
C ALA A 16 12.64 -0.44 1.99
N ILE A 17 12.88 -1.12 3.13
CA ILE A 17 13.10 -0.53 4.45
C ILE A 17 14.25 0.50 4.45
N LYS A 18 15.32 0.24 3.69
CA LYS A 18 16.54 1.06 3.71
C LYS A 18 16.51 2.30 2.80
N HIS A 19 15.61 2.39 1.82
CA HIS A 19 15.67 3.42 0.76
C HIS A 19 14.40 4.29 0.62
N TRP A 20 13.54 4.35 1.64
CA TRP A 20 12.45 5.32 1.71
C TRP A 20 13.00 6.75 1.95
N GLY A 21 12.75 7.69 1.02
CA GLY A 21 13.05 9.12 1.20
C GLY A 21 14.17 9.73 0.34
N GLU A 22 14.71 9.02 -0.66
CA GLU A 22 15.76 9.55 -1.55
C GLU A 22 15.21 10.26 -2.82
N GLY A 23 13.91 10.20 -3.05
CA GLY A 23 13.25 10.68 -4.28
C GLY A 23 13.05 12.20 -4.33
N GLY A 24 14.14 12.94 -4.56
CA GLY A 24 14.09 14.38 -4.82
C GLY A 24 14.97 14.77 -6.00
N ASN A 25 14.58 14.42 -7.23
CA ASN A 25 14.97 15.17 -8.43
C ASN A 25 14.16 14.80 -9.67
N ASP A 26 13.72 15.83 -10.37
CA ASP A 26 12.96 15.79 -11.61
C ASP A 26 13.77 15.17 -12.77
N ASN A 27 13.79 13.84 -12.90
CA ASN A 27 14.01 13.15 -14.17
C ASN A 27 13.83 11.62 -14.08
N GLY A 28 12.56 11.21 -14.11
CA GLY A 28 12.08 10.28 -15.11
C GLY A 28 12.71 8.89 -15.30
N THR A 29 13.33 8.31 -14.28
CA THR A 29 13.87 6.93 -14.33
C THR A 29 13.01 6.03 -13.43
N ILE A 30 12.74 4.77 -13.83
CA ILE A 30 12.16 3.76 -12.93
C ILE A 30 13.27 3.38 -11.96
N THR A 31 13.41 4.14 -10.88
CA THR A 31 14.38 3.91 -9.81
C THR A 31 13.81 2.90 -8.81
N GLY A 32 14.67 2.16 -8.12
CA GLY A 32 14.30 1.32 -6.96
C GLY A 32 14.01 2.14 -5.69
N GLU A 33 13.66 3.41 -5.88
CA GLU A 33 13.45 4.39 -4.83
C GLU A 33 12.02 4.32 -4.33
N TRP A 34 11.86 4.65 -3.06
CA TRP A 34 10.56 4.65 -2.41
C TRP A 34 10.24 6.00 -1.77
N THR A 35 8.95 6.32 -1.67
CA THR A 35 8.49 7.57 -1.09
C THR A 35 7.18 7.43 -0.31
N ASN A 36 6.92 8.42 0.54
CA ASN A 36 5.64 8.63 1.22
C ASN A 36 4.52 8.93 0.20
N PRO A 37 3.34 8.27 0.27
CA PRO A 37 2.21 8.59 -0.61
C PRO A 37 1.60 9.98 -0.35
N PHE A 38 1.87 10.58 0.81
CA PHE A 38 1.49 11.95 1.20
C PHE A 38 2.74 12.75 1.63
N PRO A 39 3.47 13.36 0.68
CA PRO A 39 4.70 14.10 0.96
C PRO A 39 4.54 15.12 2.10
N GLY A 40 5.51 15.14 3.01
CA GLY A 40 5.51 16.04 4.18
C GLY A 40 4.84 15.50 5.43
N SER A 41 4.23 14.31 5.39
CA SER A 41 3.78 13.58 6.58
C SER A 41 4.86 12.63 7.12
N SER A 42 4.80 12.27 8.41
CA SER A 42 5.76 11.34 9.03
C SER A 42 5.35 9.89 8.78
N LEU A 43 6.35 9.03 8.58
CA LEU A 43 6.21 7.59 8.44
C LEU A 43 6.69 6.85 9.69
N ASP A 44 7.03 7.57 10.76
CA ASP A 44 7.36 6.96 12.03
C ASP A 44 6.17 6.17 12.54
N LYS A 45 6.37 4.95 13.04
CA LYS A 45 5.28 4.13 13.59
C LYS A 45 4.39 4.88 14.60
N SER A 46 4.95 5.85 15.33
CA SER A 46 4.23 6.69 16.30
C SER A 46 3.32 7.78 15.70
N SER A 47 3.42 8.07 14.39
CA SER A 47 2.49 8.98 13.70
C SER A 47 1.14 8.33 13.38
N PHE A 48 1.07 6.99 13.47
CA PHE A 48 -0.13 6.20 13.21
C PHE A 48 -0.78 5.75 14.53
N SER A 49 -2.11 5.74 14.57
CA SER A 49 -2.84 5.04 15.62
C SER A 49 -2.74 3.52 15.42
N GLY A 50 -2.90 2.74 16.49
CA GLY A 50 -2.75 1.29 16.39
C GLY A 50 -3.76 0.60 15.47
N GLY A 51 -4.95 1.18 15.29
CA GLY A 51 -5.93 0.70 14.30
C GLY A 51 -5.50 0.92 12.85
N GLN A 52 -4.52 1.78 12.57
CA GLN A 52 -4.03 2.08 11.22
C GLN A 52 -2.82 1.24 10.83
N LEU A 53 -2.06 0.74 11.81
CA LEU A 53 -0.83 0.00 11.59
C LEU A 53 -1.09 -1.39 11.00
N PHE A 54 -0.16 -1.87 10.18
CA PHE A 54 -0.12 -3.25 9.70
C PHE A 54 0.04 -4.25 10.85
N GLY A 55 -0.55 -5.43 10.70
CA GLY A 55 -0.45 -6.53 11.65
C GLY A 55 -1.44 -6.42 12.80
N THR A 56 -1.09 -7.03 13.93
CA THR A 56 -1.91 -7.01 15.15
C THR A 56 -1.37 -6.00 16.15
N ASN A 57 -2.09 -4.89 16.32
CA ASN A 57 -1.71 -3.80 17.22
C ASN A 57 -2.90 -3.41 18.12
N PRO A 58 -2.64 -2.85 19.32
CA PRO A 58 -3.70 -2.33 20.18
C PRO A 58 -4.57 -1.30 19.46
N GLY A 59 -5.89 -1.45 19.52
CA GLY A 59 -6.86 -0.63 18.77
C GLY A 59 -7.26 -1.24 17.42
N GLY A 60 -6.66 -2.34 16.98
CA GLY A 60 -7.03 -3.10 15.78
C GLY A 60 -8.01 -4.25 16.02
N GLU A 61 -8.40 -4.50 17.27
CA GLU A 61 -9.20 -5.68 17.70
C GLU A 61 -10.61 -5.71 17.11
N PHE A 62 -11.07 -4.60 16.51
CA PHE A 62 -12.34 -4.52 15.80
C PHE A 62 -12.34 -5.31 14.48
N ARG A 63 -11.16 -5.61 13.92
CA ARG A 63 -11.01 -6.45 12.73
C ARG A 63 -11.12 -7.94 13.11
N PRO A 64 -11.65 -8.80 12.22
CA PRO A 64 -11.51 -10.25 12.40
C PRO A 64 -10.04 -10.63 12.67
N ASN A 65 -9.82 -11.48 13.68
CA ASN A 65 -8.50 -11.87 14.17
C ASN A 65 -7.58 -10.72 14.63
N GLY A 66 -8.07 -9.49 14.69
CA GLY A 66 -7.28 -8.30 15.06
C GLY A 66 -6.10 -8.01 14.12
N PHE A 67 -6.09 -8.58 12.91
CA PHE A 67 -5.02 -8.39 11.93
C PHE A 67 -5.44 -7.35 10.88
N HIS A 68 -4.51 -6.48 10.52
CA HIS A 68 -4.65 -5.50 9.46
C HIS A 68 -3.64 -5.79 8.35
N ASP A 69 -4.12 -5.97 7.12
CA ASP A 69 -3.36 -6.40 5.95
C ASP A 69 -2.64 -5.26 5.19
N GLY A 70 -2.69 -4.05 5.73
CA GLY A 70 -2.04 -2.88 5.15
C GLY A 70 -1.79 -1.79 6.17
N LEU A 71 -1.60 -0.58 5.66
CA LEU A 71 -1.33 0.62 6.45
C LEU A 71 -2.31 1.72 6.04
N ASP A 72 -3.00 2.30 7.03
CA ASP A 72 -4.01 3.33 6.79
C ASP A 72 -3.43 4.74 7.01
N PHE A 73 -3.37 5.52 5.94
CA PHE A 73 -3.01 6.94 5.97
C PHE A 73 -4.28 7.78 6.09
N GLY A 74 -4.62 8.19 7.31
CA GLY A 74 -5.80 9.01 7.57
C GLY A 74 -5.64 10.46 7.08
N SER A 75 -6.75 11.13 6.81
CA SER A 75 -6.73 12.49 6.25
C SER A 75 -6.38 13.59 7.25
N VAL A 76 -6.42 13.28 8.54
CA VAL A 76 -6.11 14.20 9.63
C VAL A 76 -4.62 14.15 9.98
N ASP A 77 -4.08 12.95 10.09
CA ASP A 77 -2.69 12.63 10.48
C ASP A 77 -1.74 12.60 9.27
N HIS A 78 -2.24 12.22 8.08
CA HIS A 78 -1.50 12.25 6.82
C HIS A 78 -2.26 13.12 5.80
N PRO A 79 -2.25 14.47 5.97
CA PRO A 79 -3.06 15.37 5.17
C PRO A 79 -2.61 15.45 3.70
N GLY A 80 -3.55 15.83 2.84
CA GLY A 80 -3.35 15.94 1.38
C GLY A 80 -4.39 15.15 0.59
N SER A 81 -4.69 15.56 -0.63
CA SER A 81 -5.63 14.84 -1.50
C SER A 81 -4.93 14.02 -2.57
N GLU A 82 -3.75 14.44 -3.04
CA GLU A 82 -2.99 13.72 -4.05
C GLU A 82 -2.27 12.51 -3.44
N ILE A 83 -2.58 11.32 -3.96
CA ILE A 83 -1.89 10.09 -3.62
C ILE A 83 -0.75 9.91 -4.60
N HIS A 84 0.46 9.81 -4.06
CA HIS A 84 1.69 9.62 -4.80
C HIS A 84 2.05 8.13 -4.81
N ALA A 85 2.50 7.60 -5.95
CA ALA A 85 2.99 6.24 -6.05
C ALA A 85 4.21 6.07 -5.13
N VAL A 86 4.14 5.11 -4.20
CA VAL A 86 5.22 4.86 -3.24
C VAL A 86 6.46 4.26 -3.89
N HIS A 87 6.32 3.67 -5.09
CA HIS A 87 7.41 3.13 -5.89
C HIS A 87 7.01 3.15 -7.38
N GLY A 88 8.00 3.13 -8.27
CA GLY A 88 7.77 2.99 -9.71
C GLY A 88 7.27 1.60 -10.11
N GLY A 89 6.54 1.49 -11.21
CA GLY A 89 6.07 0.19 -11.68
C GLY A 89 5.02 0.28 -12.77
N LYS A 90 4.41 -0.87 -13.09
CA LYS A 90 3.34 -0.95 -14.08
C LYS A 90 1.99 -1.01 -13.37
N VAL A 91 1.04 -0.17 -13.79
CA VAL A 91 -0.33 -0.25 -13.31
C VAL A 91 -0.99 -1.50 -13.90
N VAL A 92 -1.38 -2.43 -13.04
CA VAL A 92 -2.02 -3.71 -13.43
C VAL A 92 -3.52 -3.74 -13.15
N TYR A 93 -4.03 -2.81 -12.33
CA TYR A 93 -5.46 -2.66 -12.09
C TYR A 93 -5.83 -1.20 -11.76
N VAL A 94 -6.98 -0.75 -12.28
CA VAL A 94 -7.67 0.49 -11.89
C VAL A 94 -9.16 0.23 -11.97
N GLY A 95 -9.90 0.46 -10.88
CA GLY A 95 -11.36 0.41 -10.92
C GLY A 95 -12.01 -0.03 -9.61
N ASN A 96 -13.32 -0.27 -9.65
CA ASN A 96 -14.05 -0.88 -8.55
C ASN A 96 -13.88 -2.41 -8.62
N PRO A 97 -13.29 -3.06 -7.61
CA PRO A 97 -13.01 -4.49 -7.65
C PRO A 97 -14.25 -5.37 -7.44
N GLY A 98 -15.37 -4.80 -6.98
CA GLY A 98 -16.56 -5.53 -6.55
C GLY A 98 -16.37 -6.32 -5.26
N ILE A 99 -15.32 -5.99 -4.49
CA ILE A 99 -14.96 -6.64 -3.23
C ILE A 99 -15.33 -5.69 -2.10
N SER A 100 -16.14 -6.16 -1.15
CA SER A 100 -16.55 -5.36 0.00
C SER A 100 -15.34 -4.94 0.83
N GLY A 101 -15.31 -3.70 1.30
CA GLY A 101 -14.22 -3.15 2.10
C GLY A 101 -13.17 -2.36 1.31
N LEU A 102 -12.91 -2.66 0.03
CA LEU A 102 -11.81 -2.01 -0.72
C LEU A 102 -12.16 -0.62 -1.30
N GLY A 103 -13.39 -0.15 -1.12
CA GLY A 103 -13.86 1.13 -1.67
C GLY A 103 -14.21 1.09 -3.16
N ALA A 104 -14.45 2.27 -3.74
CA ALA A 104 -14.95 2.40 -5.11
C ALA A 104 -13.86 2.53 -6.18
N CYS A 105 -12.60 2.73 -5.77
CA CYS A 105 -11.44 2.79 -6.65
C CYS A 105 -10.25 2.10 -5.98
N VAL A 106 -9.73 1.08 -6.64
CA VAL A 106 -8.45 0.44 -6.33
C VAL A 106 -7.49 0.71 -7.47
N ILE A 107 -6.25 1.06 -7.14
CA ILE A 107 -5.13 1.10 -8.07
C ILE A 107 -4.12 0.05 -7.60
N VAL A 108 -3.64 -0.78 -8.53
CA VAL A 108 -2.57 -1.74 -8.24
C VAL A 108 -1.40 -1.45 -9.16
N ILE A 109 -0.25 -1.18 -8.54
CA ILE A 109 1.04 -1.07 -9.22
C ILE A 109 1.80 -2.35 -8.96
N ASN A 110 2.35 -2.97 -10.00
CA ASN A 110 3.22 -4.12 -9.89
C ASN A 110 4.66 -3.75 -10.29
N TYR A 111 5.61 -4.17 -9.46
CA TYR A 111 7.04 -4.11 -9.76
C TYR A 111 7.70 -5.42 -9.31
N ASP A 112 8.29 -6.15 -10.25
CA ASP A 112 9.00 -7.41 -10.01
C ASP A 112 8.24 -8.41 -9.11
N GLY A 113 6.96 -8.61 -9.41
CA GLY A 113 6.09 -9.52 -8.68
C GLY A 113 5.55 -8.99 -7.35
N LEU A 114 5.93 -7.80 -6.90
CA LEU A 114 5.32 -7.12 -5.76
C LEU A 114 4.13 -6.26 -6.23
N ASN A 115 2.95 -6.54 -5.70
CA ASN A 115 1.74 -5.74 -5.88
C ASN A 115 1.60 -4.74 -4.74
N MET A 116 1.52 -3.46 -5.08
CA MET A 116 1.18 -2.36 -4.19
C MET A 116 -0.28 -1.97 -4.46
N VAL A 117 -1.15 -2.22 -3.49
CA VAL A 117 -2.61 -2.07 -3.58
C VAL A 117 -3.02 -0.80 -2.85
N TYR A 118 -3.51 0.19 -3.59
CA TYR A 118 -4.02 1.45 -3.08
C TYR A 118 -5.54 1.39 -3.13
N GLN A 119 -6.21 1.43 -1.98
CA GLN A 119 -7.65 1.23 -1.89
C GLN A 119 -8.30 2.18 -0.87
N GLU A 120 -9.63 2.16 -0.80
CA GLU A 120 -10.45 2.93 0.15
C GLU A 120 -10.38 4.45 0.06
N PHE A 121 -9.49 4.99 -0.77
CA PHE A 121 -9.23 6.43 -0.85
C PHE A 121 -10.29 7.24 -1.61
N ALA A 122 -11.12 6.60 -2.43
CA ALA A 122 -12.06 7.33 -3.29
C ALA A 122 -13.46 6.71 -3.35
N ASN A 123 -14.45 7.59 -3.45
CA ASN A 123 -15.86 7.26 -3.68
C ASN A 123 -16.19 6.99 -5.17
N SER A 124 -15.24 7.20 -6.09
CA SER A 124 -15.43 6.97 -7.51
C SER A 124 -14.11 6.66 -8.24
N THR A 125 -14.18 5.85 -9.30
CA THR A 125 -13.05 5.58 -10.19
C THR A 125 -12.57 6.82 -10.95
N GLY A 126 -13.40 7.88 -11.03
CA GLY A 126 -13.03 9.17 -11.63
C GLY A 126 -11.88 9.89 -10.90
N ASN A 127 -11.56 9.46 -9.68
CA ASN A 127 -10.42 9.99 -8.94
C ASN A 127 -9.08 9.34 -9.32
N SER A 128 -9.06 8.29 -10.15
CA SER A 128 -7.80 7.79 -10.71
C SER A 128 -7.15 8.83 -11.62
N ARG A 129 -5.82 8.89 -11.61
CA ARG A 129 -4.98 9.68 -12.54
C ARG A 129 -4.15 8.80 -13.47
N VAL A 130 -4.33 7.48 -13.35
CA VAL A 130 -3.65 6.46 -14.17
C VAL A 130 -4.65 5.46 -14.73
N LYS A 131 -4.21 4.69 -15.72
CA LYS A 131 -4.95 3.57 -16.33
C LYS A 131 -4.08 2.32 -16.36
N VAL A 132 -4.74 1.17 -16.46
CA VAL A 132 -4.06 -0.12 -16.65
C VAL A 132 -3.10 -0.04 -17.83
N GLY A 133 -1.87 -0.52 -17.63
CA GLY A 133 -0.79 -0.50 -18.61
C GLY A 133 0.15 0.69 -18.50
N ASP A 134 -0.22 1.76 -17.77
CA ASP A 134 0.67 2.89 -17.53
C ASP A 134 1.93 2.45 -16.77
N GLN A 135 3.07 3.03 -17.15
CA GLN A 135 4.30 3.00 -16.35
C GLN A 135 4.30 4.24 -15.46
N VAL A 136 4.37 4.04 -14.15
CA VAL A 136 4.41 5.11 -13.16
C VAL A 136 5.80 5.21 -12.55
N LYS A 137 6.16 6.43 -12.19
CA LYS A 137 7.40 6.74 -11.47
C LYS A 137 7.10 6.87 -9.98
N VAL A 138 8.12 6.65 -9.14
CA VAL A 138 8.05 7.01 -7.72
C VAL A 138 7.62 8.47 -7.58
N GLY A 139 6.73 8.75 -6.63
CA GLY A 139 6.20 10.09 -6.40
C GLY A 139 5.21 10.60 -7.45
N GLN A 140 4.90 9.85 -8.51
CA GLN A 140 3.90 10.28 -9.46
C GLN A 140 2.50 10.28 -8.81
N VAL A 141 1.71 11.33 -9.01
CA VAL A 141 0.31 11.35 -8.56
C VAL A 141 -0.50 10.29 -9.34
N ILE A 142 -1.11 9.36 -8.62
CA ILE A 142 -1.89 8.24 -9.20
C ILE A 142 -3.38 8.32 -8.90
N GLY A 143 -3.78 9.07 -7.87
CA GLY A 143 -5.18 9.18 -7.49
C GLY A 143 -5.43 10.39 -6.60
N ILE A 144 -6.71 10.75 -6.45
CA ILE A 144 -7.18 11.78 -5.53
C ILE A 144 -8.01 11.13 -4.42
N ARG A 145 -7.60 11.32 -3.17
CA ARG A 145 -8.34 10.92 -1.98
C ARG A 145 -9.51 11.88 -1.73
N ASP A 146 -10.72 11.32 -1.60
CA ASP A 146 -11.93 12.03 -1.16
C ASP A 146 -12.68 11.33 -0.03
N THR A 147 -12.04 10.33 0.58
CA THR A 147 -12.53 9.60 1.76
C THR A 147 -11.67 9.92 3.00
N ALA A 148 -11.94 9.23 4.10
CA ALA A 148 -11.25 9.46 5.37
C ALA A 148 -9.77 9.03 5.36
N HIS A 149 -9.39 8.01 4.57
CA HIS A 149 -8.04 7.45 4.56
C HIS A 149 -7.69 6.80 3.20
N LEU A 150 -6.40 6.60 2.97
CA LEU A 150 -5.89 5.61 2.00
C LEU A 150 -5.51 4.37 2.78
N HIS A 151 -5.93 3.19 2.33
CA HIS A 151 -5.35 1.93 2.75
C HIS A 151 -4.32 1.47 1.71
N LEU A 152 -3.10 1.16 2.16
CA LEU A 152 -2.01 0.67 1.32
C LEU A 152 -1.59 -0.74 1.77
N GLY A 153 -1.72 -1.74 0.89
CA GLY A 153 -1.30 -3.12 1.16
C GLY A 153 -0.26 -3.61 0.17
N PHE A 154 0.72 -4.37 0.64
CA PHE A 154 1.77 -5.00 -0.20
C PHE A 154 1.65 -6.52 -0.20
N THR A 155 1.74 -7.15 -1.37
CA THR A 155 1.72 -8.61 -1.48
C THR A 155 2.47 -9.10 -2.72
N ARG A 156 3.13 -10.26 -2.61
CA ARG A 156 3.70 -10.99 -3.76
C ARG A 156 2.73 -12.00 -4.39
N MET A 157 1.59 -12.23 -3.75
CA MET A 157 0.50 -13.02 -4.32
C MET A 157 -0.25 -12.19 -5.37
N ASP A 158 -1.04 -12.84 -6.23
CA ASP A 158 -2.08 -12.13 -6.96
C ASP A 158 -2.97 -11.34 -5.98
N TRP A 159 -3.12 -10.04 -6.21
CA TRP A 159 -3.76 -9.15 -5.23
C TRP A 159 -5.24 -9.48 -4.97
N ARG A 160 -5.94 -10.12 -5.93
CA ARG A 160 -7.33 -10.56 -5.71
C ARG A 160 -7.39 -11.81 -4.86
N GLN A 161 -6.46 -12.74 -5.07
CA GLN A 161 -6.32 -13.93 -4.22
C GLN A 161 -5.92 -13.54 -2.79
N ALA A 162 -5.02 -12.57 -2.65
CA ALA A 162 -4.56 -12.06 -1.35
C ALA A 162 -5.71 -11.53 -0.46
N GLN A 163 -6.81 -11.06 -1.05
CA GLN A 163 -8.00 -10.62 -0.29
C GLN A 163 -8.63 -11.74 0.54
N GLY A 164 -8.45 -13.00 0.16
CA GLY A 164 -8.86 -14.16 0.97
C GLY A 164 -8.09 -14.28 2.29
N HIS A 165 -7.00 -13.54 2.43
CA HIS A 165 -6.09 -13.54 3.56
C HIS A 165 -6.08 -12.19 4.32
N ALA A 166 -7.02 -11.28 4.03
CA ALA A 166 -7.06 -9.91 4.59
C ALA A 166 -7.07 -9.83 6.13
N PHE A 167 -7.42 -10.92 6.80
CA PHE A 167 -7.49 -11.01 8.27
C PHE A 167 -6.61 -12.13 8.84
N THR A 168 -5.62 -12.62 8.09
CA THR A 168 -4.77 -13.75 8.50
C THR A 168 -3.30 -13.36 8.40
N ASP A 169 -2.58 -13.52 9.51
CA ASP A 169 -1.13 -13.35 9.56
C ASP A 169 -0.41 -14.63 9.09
N ASP A 170 -0.33 -14.82 7.78
CA ASP A 170 0.34 -15.97 7.15
C ASP A 170 1.47 -15.58 6.18
N GLY A 171 1.85 -14.30 6.18
CA GLY A 171 2.85 -13.73 5.29
C GLY A 171 2.37 -13.42 3.88
N THR A 172 1.06 -13.55 3.59
CA THR A 172 0.48 -13.08 2.31
C THR A 172 0.64 -11.58 2.13
N TRP A 173 0.45 -10.82 3.22
CA TRP A 173 0.57 -9.37 3.27
C TRP A 173 1.86 -8.96 3.98
N ILE A 174 2.47 -7.88 3.50
CA ILE A 174 3.77 -7.37 3.93
C ILE A 174 3.56 -5.98 4.53
N ASP A 175 4.26 -5.68 5.64
CA ASP A 175 4.21 -4.37 6.28
C ASP A 175 4.67 -3.28 5.29
N PRO A 176 3.83 -2.27 5.00
CA PRO A 176 4.23 -1.14 4.15
C PRO A 176 5.17 -0.15 4.85
N LEU A 177 5.26 -0.16 6.19
CA LEU A 177 6.22 0.68 6.92
C LEU A 177 7.65 0.13 6.81
N PRO A 178 8.67 1.01 6.77
CA PRO A 178 10.07 0.64 6.86
C PRO A 178 10.47 0.17 8.27
#